data_AF-A0A257QJC0-F1
#
_entry.id   AF-A0A257QJC0-F1
#
_cell.length_a   1.000
_cell.length_b   1.000
_cell.length_c   1.000
_cell.angle_alpha   90.00
_cell.angle_beta   90.00
_cell.angle_gamma   90.00
#
_symmetry.space_group_name_H-M   'P 1'
#
loop_
_entity.id
_entity.type
_entity.pdbx_description
1 polymer ?
#
loop_
_entity_poly.entity_id
_entity_poly.type
_entity_poly.pdbx_seq_one_letter_code
_entity_poly.pdbx_strand_id
1 'polypeptide(L)'
;MPLFNRNRPAIKTDEATRAALHAQYEANLADARNGAEALGQSIALLQRQSMQADQAAAQAVGIAVNARRAFVTGGLDAWAETDLIIVTGDRQRDAITLRTELQTAELSLATLLGFGLPSTTLPKQN
;
A
#
# COMPACT_ATOMS: atom_id res chain seq x y z
N MET A 1 7.37 -2.62 61.79
CA MET A 1 7.12 -3.66 60.75
C MET A 1 5.61 -3.94 60.68
N PRO A 2 4.93 -3.67 59.56
CA PRO A 2 3.54 -4.09 59.43
C PRO A 2 3.49 -5.56 58.97
N LEU A 3 3.19 -6.47 59.89
CA LEU A 3 3.03 -7.92 59.65
C LEU A 3 1.67 -8.30 59.04
N PHE A 4 0.75 -7.34 58.85
CA PHE A 4 -0.66 -7.62 58.51
C PHE A 4 -1.13 -7.05 57.17
N ASN A 5 -0.33 -6.21 56.50
CA ASN A 5 -0.66 -5.73 55.16
C ASN A 5 0.24 -6.47 54.17
N ARG A 6 -0.23 -7.62 53.66
CA ARG A 6 0.49 -8.54 52.74
C ARG A 6 0.78 -7.92 51.36
N ASN A 7 1.16 -6.64 51.27
CA ASN A 7 1.32 -5.87 50.03
C ASN A 7 0.15 -6.02 49.03
N ARG A 8 -1.04 -6.39 49.53
CA ARG A 8 -2.21 -6.71 48.69
C ARG A 8 -2.64 -5.56 47.79
N PRO A 9 -2.57 -4.28 48.20
CA PRO A 9 -2.85 -3.16 47.30
C PRO A 9 -1.85 -3.08 46.15
N ALA A 10 -0.54 -3.23 46.42
CA ALA A 10 0.51 -3.20 45.40
C ALA A 10 0.37 -4.37 44.41
N ILE A 11 0.09 -5.58 44.90
CA ILE A 11 -0.14 -6.76 44.05
C ILE A 11 -1.36 -6.55 43.14
N LYS A 12 -2.46 -6.00 43.67
CA LYS A 12 -3.66 -5.68 42.87
C LYS A 12 -3.37 -4.62 41.79
N THR A 13 -2.55 -3.62 42.11
CA THR A 13 -2.11 -2.61 41.13
C THR A 13 -1.23 -3.23 40.04
N ASP A 14 -0.33 -4.13 40.40
CA ASP A 14 0.52 -4.86 39.44
C ASP A 14 -0.30 -5.78 38.53
N GLU A 15 -1.29 -6.48 39.08
CA GLU A 15 -2.23 -7.32 38.30
C GLU A 15 -3.06 -6.47 37.34
N ALA A 16 -3.61 -5.35 37.79
CA ALA A 16 -4.34 -4.41 36.94
C ALA A 16 -3.45 -3.83 35.83
N THR A 17 -2.19 -3.52 36.14
CA THR A 17 -1.21 -3.02 35.18
C THR A 17 -0.88 -4.08 34.13
N ARG A 18 -0.66 -5.34 34.53
CA ARG A 18 -0.44 -6.45 33.58
C ARG A 18 -1.65 -6.68 32.69
N ALA A 19 -2.86 -6.66 33.26
CA ALA A 19 -4.09 -6.81 32.49
C ALA A 19 -4.25 -5.67 31.46
N ALA A 20 -3.95 -4.43 31.84
CA ALA A 20 -3.97 -3.28 30.94
C ALA A 20 -2.93 -3.41 29.80
N LEU A 21 -1.70 -3.80 30.12
CA LEU A 21 -0.65 -4.02 29.12
C LEU A 21 -1.00 -5.17 28.16
N HIS A 22 -1.58 -6.25 28.67
CA HIS A 22 -2.05 -7.36 27.84
C HIS A 22 -3.17 -6.91 26.90
N ALA A 23 -4.17 -6.18 27.41
CA ALA A 23 -5.25 -5.65 26.58
C ALA A 23 -4.72 -4.69 25.49
N GLN A 24 -3.75 -3.84 25.83
CA GLN A 24 -3.11 -2.96 24.85
C GLN A 24 -2.32 -3.75 23.80
N TYR A 25 -1.61 -4.81 24.19
CA TYR A 25 -0.89 -5.67 23.26
C TYR A 25 -1.84 -6.36 22.27
N GLU A 26 -2.92 -6.96 22.77
CA GLU A 26 -3.94 -7.60 21.93
C GLU A 26 -4.59 -6.60 20.96
N ALA A 27 -4.89 -5.38 21.42
CA ALA A 27 -5.40 -4.31 20.56
C ALA A 27 -4.41 -3.95 19.45
N ASN A 28 -3.14 -3.74 19.79
CA ASN A 28 -2.09 -3.43 18.81
C ASN A 28 -1.90 -4.56 17.79
N LEU A 29 -1.98 -5.82 18.24
CA LEU A 29 -1.87 -6.99 17.36
C LEU A 29 -3.05 -7.08 16.39
N ALA A 30 -4.27 -6.85 16.89
CA ALA A 30 -5.47 -6.81 16.06
C ALA A 30 -5.40 -5.68 15.03
N ASP A 31 -4.97 -4.48 15.43
CA ASP A 31 -4.80 -3.33 14.54
C ASP A 31 -3.76 -3.59 13.46
N ALA A 32 -2.60 -4.15 13.81
CA ALA A 32 -1.57 -4.51 12.86
C ALA A 32 -2.07 -5.54 11.84
N ARG A 33 -2.81 -6.56 12.29
CA ARG A 33 -3.40 -7.58 11.42
C ARG A 33 -4.44 -6.97 10.47
N ASN A 34 -5.38 -6.21 10.99
CA ASN A 34 -6.43 -5.56 10.20
C ASN A 34 -5.81 -4.61 9.17
N GLY A 35 -4.78 -3.84 9.56
CA GLY A 35 -4.03 -2.96 8.67
C GLY A 35 -3.33 -3.73 7.53
N ALA A 36 -2.69 -4.86 7.85
CA ALA A 36 -2.03 -5.69 6.84
C ALA A 36 -3.02 -6.31 5.84
N GLU A 37 -4.17 -6.81 6.34
CA GLU A 37 -5.23 -7.36 5.49
C GLU A 37 -5.85 -6.29 4.57
N ALA A 38 -6.16 -5.10 5.10
CA ALA A 38 -6.69 -3.98 4.32
C ALA A 38 -5.71 -3.48 3.24
N LEU A 39 -4.42 -3.42 3.57
CA LEU A 39 -3.38 -3.01 2.63
C LEU A 39 -3.17 -4.06 1.54
N GLY A 40 -3.21 -5.36 1.88
CA GLY A 40 -3.17 -6.45 0.90
C GLY A 40 -4.33 -6.40 -0.10
N GLN A 41 -5.55 -6.10 0.35
CA GLN A 41 -6.70 -5.91 -0.54
C GLN A 41 -6.52 -4.70 -1.47
N SER A 42 -5.98 -3.60 -0.94
CA SER A 42 -5.69 -2.38 -1.70
C SER A 42 -4.64 -2.63 -2.78
N ILE A 43 -3.57 -3.36 -2.46
CA ILE A 43 -2.54 -3.79 -3.42
C ILE A 43 -3.15 -4.62 -4.55
N ALA A 44 -4.00 -5.61 -4.23
CA ALA A 44 -4.63 -6.44 -5.24
C ALA A 44 -5.54 -5.64 -6.19
N LEU A 45 -6.20 -4.59 -5.69
CA LEU A 45 -6.97 -3.66 -6.52
C LEU A 45 -6.05 -2.82 -7.41
N LEU A 46 -5.01 -2.21 -6.85
CA LEU A 46 -4.03 -1.40 -7.58
C LEU A 46 -3.30 -2.19 -8.67
N GLN A 47 -2.99 -3.47 -8.42
CA GLN A 47 -2.42 -4.36 -9.44
C GLN A 47 -3.33 -4.51 -10.66
N ARG A 48 -4.63 -4.72 -10.45
CA ARG A 48 -5.61 -4.80 -11.54
C ARG A 48 -5.74 -3.48 -12.28
N GLN A 49 -5.81 -2.37 -11.55
CA GLN A 49 -5.94 -1.03 -12.13
C GLN A 49 -4.69 -0.64 -12.93
N SER A 50 -3.49 -0.89 -12.40
CA SER A 50 -2.22 -0.65 -13.10
C SER A 50 -2.13 -1.46 -14.38
N MET A 51 -2.50 -2.75 -14.35
CA MET A 51 -2.52 -3.59 -15.56
C MET A 51 -3.52 -3.08 -16.61
N GLN A 52 -4.70 -2.63 -16.19
CA GLN A 52 -5.69 -2.05 -17.10
C GLN A 52 -5.21 -0.72 -17.70
N ALA A 53 -4.58 0.13 -16.89
CA ALA A 53 -4.03 1.40 -17.35
C ALA A 53 -2.87 1.19 -18.34
N ASP A 54 -2.00 0.22 -18.08
CA ASP A 54 -0.92 -0.16 -19.00
C ASP A 54 -1.46 -0.62 -20.36
N GLN A 55 -2.52 -1.43 -20.37
CA GLN A 55 -3.21 -1.84 -21.59
C GLN A 55 -3.84 -0.66 -22.33
N ALA A 56 -4.53 0.22 -21.60
CA ALA A 56 -5.15 1.42 -22.17
C ALA A 56 -4.11 2.38 -22.78
N ALA A 57 -2.96 2.55 -22.12
CA ALA A 57 -1.85 3.35 -22.63
C ALA A 57 -1.25 2.73 -23.90
N ALA A 58 -1.04 1.41 -23.93
CA ALA A 58 -0.54 0.71 -25.12
C ALA A 58 -1.51 0.84 -26.31
N GLN A 59 -2.82 0.75 -26.06
CA GLN A 59 -3.84 0.97 -27.09
C GLN A 59 -3.82 2.41 -27.60
N ALA A 60 -3.74 3.40 -26.71
CA ALA A 60 -3.67 4.81 -27.08
C ALA A 60 -2.44 5.10 -27.96
N VAL A 61 -1.28 4.53 -27.64
CA VAL A 61 -0.08 4.62 -28.49
C VAL A 61 -0.35 4.07 -29.89
N GLY A 62 -1.00 2.92 -30.01
CA GLY A 62 -1.38 2.36 -31.32
C GLY A 62 -2.30 3.29 -32.12
N ILE A 63 -3.26 3.91 -31.44
CA ILE A 63 -4.17 4.90 -32.04
C ILE A 63 -3.41 6.13 -32.52
N ALA A 64 -2.53 6.71 -31.69
CA ALA A 64 -1.73 7.88 -32.07
C ALA A 64 -0.79 7.59 -33.25
N VAL A 65 -0.20 6.40 -33.33
CA VAL A 65 0.61 5.98 -34.50
C VAL A 65 -0.24 5.93 -35.76
N ASN A 66 -1.47 5.41 -35.68
CA ASN A 66 -2.38 5.39 -36.83
C ASN A 66 -2.85 6.79 -37.21
N ALA A 67 -3.13 7.65 -36.23
CA ALA A 67 -3.48 9.04 -36.44
C ALA A 67 -2.37 9.81 -37.17
N ARG A 68 -1.11 9.61 -36.75
CA ARG A 68 0.07 10.16 -37.42
C ARG A 68 0.13 9.78 -38.89
N ARG A 69 -0.11 8.50 -39.21
CA ARG A 69 -0.12 8.01 -40.59
C ARG A 69 -1.24 8.65 -41.39
N ALA A 70 -2.44 8.72 -40.84
CA ALA A 70 -3.59 9.32 -41.48
C ALA A 70 -3.39 10.83 -41.75
N PHE A 71 -2.79 11.55 -40.82
CA PHE A 71 -2.43 12.97 -40.99
C PHE A 71 -1.44 13.16 -42.15
N VAL A 72 -0.36 12.37 -42.19
CA VAL A 72 0.64 12.44 -43.26
C VAL A 72 0.04 12.14 -44.65
N THR A 73 -0.97 11.27 -44.72
CA THR A 73 -1.69 10.97 -45.97
C THR A 73 -2.86 11.93 -46.25
N GLY A 74 -3.06 12.97 -45.43
CA GLY A 74 -4.15 13.94 -45.57
C GLY A 74 -5.55 13.43 -45.21
N GLY A 75 -5.64 12.26 -44.58
CA GLY A 75 -6.89 11.63 -44.14
C GLY A 75 -7.32 12.04 -42.72
N LEU A 76 -6.52 12.84 -42.03
CA LEU A 76 -6.80 13.40 -40.72
C LEU A 76 -6.29 14.85 -40.66
N ASP A 77 -6.98 15.73 -39.95
CA ASP A 77 -6.51 17.08 -39.71
C ASP A 77 -5.48 17.14 -38.55
N ALA A 78 -4.70 18.24 -38.50
CA ALA A 78 -3.64 18.42 -37.51
C ALA A 78 -4.18 18.53 -36.07
N TRP A 79 -5.40 19.04 -35.88
CA TRP A 79 -6.01 19.19 -34.57
C TRP A 79 -6.40 17.83 -34.00
N ALA A 80 -7.04 17.00 -34.82
CA ALA A 80 -7.41 15.64 -34.46
C ALA A 80 -6.18 14.74 -34.21
N GLU A 81 -5.09 14.91 -34.96
CA GLU A 81 -3.82 14.25 -34.65
C GLU A 81 -3.29 14.68 -33.27
N THR A 82 -3.26 15.99 -33.01
CA THR A 82 -2.72 16.56 -31.77
C THR A 82 -3.53 16.11 -30.56
N ASP A 83 -4.86 16.08 -30.66
CA ASP A 83 -5.75 15.62 -29.59
C ASP A 83 -5.45 14.16 -29.21
N LEU A 84 -5.26 13.28 -30.21
CA LEU A 84 -4.91 11.87 -29.96
C LEU A 84 -3.52 11.69 -29.34
N ILE A 85 -2.57 12.57 -29.66
CA ILE A 85 -1.26 12.60 -29.00
C ILE A 85 -1.41 13.02 -27.53
N ILE A 86 -2.22 14.05 -27.24
CA ILE A 86 -2.48 14.51 -25.88
C ILE A 86 -3.13 13.39 -25.06
N VAL A 87 -4.21 12.79 -25.57
CA VAL A 87 -4.90 11.66 -24.93
C VAL A 87 -3.93 10.51 -24.66
N THR A 88 -3.03 10.20 -25.59
CA THR A 88 -2.01 9.16 -25.38
C THR A 88 -1.07 9.51 -24.25
N GLY A 89 -0.60 10.76 -24.19
CA GLY A 89 0.25 11.24 -23.10
C GLY A 89 -0.44 11.14 -21.74
N ASP A 90 -1.73 11.49 -21.67
CA ASP A 90 -2.50 11.38 -20.43
C ASP A 90 -2.65 9.93 -19.97
N ARG A 91 -2.97 9.00 -20.89
CA ARG A 91 -3.05 7.56 -20.55
C ARG A 91 -1.73 6.99 -20.07
N GLN A 92 -0.61 7.45 -20.63
CA GLN A 92 0.72 7.04 -20.16
C GLN A 92 1.01 7.58 -18.75
N ARG A 93 0.63 8.83 -18.46
CA ARG A 93 0.77 9.40 -17.11
C ARG A 93 -0.08 8.67 -16.09
N ASP A 94 -1.33 8.35 -16.43
CA ASP A 94 -2.22 7.59 -15.55
C ASP A 94 -1.63 6.21 -15.20
N ALA A 95 -1.09 5.51 -16.19
CA ALA A 95 -0.42 4.23 -16.00
C ALA A 95 0.81 4.33 -15.08
N ILE A 96 1.63 5.36 -15.25
CA ILE A 96 2.81 5.62 -14.39
C ILE A 96 2.36 5.94 -12.96
N THR A 97 1.33 6.76 -12.78
CA THR A 97 0.79 7.11 -11.47
C THR A 97 0.31 5.87 -10.73
N LEU A 98 -0.52 5.03 -11.36
CA LEU A 98 -1.02 3.80 -10.74
C LEU A 98 0.09 2.80 -10.42
N ARG A 99 1.12 2.70 -11.26
CA ARG A 99 2.29 1.86 -10.97
C ARG A 99 3.08 2.36 -9.77
N THR A 100 3.21 3.68 -9.63
CA THR A 100 3.90 4.32 -8.50
C THR A 100 3.12 4.13 -7.20
N GLU A 101 1.79 4.27 -7.25
CA GLU A 101 0.90 3.97 -6.11
C GLU A 101 1.01 2.51 -5.68
N LEU A 102 1.02 1.57 -6.64
CA LEU A 102 1.22 0.15 -6.35
C LEU A 102 2.55 -0.12 -5.64
N GLN A 103 3.66 0.42 -6.16
CA GLN A 103 4.98 0.25 -5.54
C GLN A 103 5.03 0.85 -4.13
N THR A 104 4.39 1.98 -3.92
CA THR A 104 4.30 2.64 -2.61
C THR A 104 3.52 1.79 -1.62
N ALA A 105 2.41 1.20 -2.06
CA ALA A 105 1.60 0.30 -1.23
C ALA A 105 2.37 -0.98 -0.87
N GLU A 106 3.09 -1.58 -1.83
CA GLU A 106 3.93 -2.76 -1.60
C GLU A 106 5.07 -2.47 -0.60
N LEU A 107 5.73 -1.31 -0.71
CA LEU A 107 6.75 -0.86 0.25
C LEU A 107 6.16 -0.62 1.65
N SER A 108 4.97 -0.04 1.72
CA SER A 108 4.26 0.18 2.98
C SER A 108 3.93 -1.15 3.66
N LEU A 109 3.51 -2.16 2.89
CA LEU A 109 3.24 -3.50 3.41
C LEU A 109 4.52 -4.19 3.89
N ALA A 110 5.60 -4.10 3.13
CA ALA A 110 6.89 -4.64 3.55
C ALA A 110 7.36 -4.02 4.87
N THR A 111 7.18 -2.71 5.03
CA THR A 111 7.50 -1.97 6.26
C THR A 111 6.62 -2.43 7.43
N LEU A 112 5.31 -2.59 7.22
CA LEU A 112 4.37 -3.05 8.24
C LEU A 112 4.67 -4.47 8.73
N LEU A 113 5.07 -5.35 7.80
CA LEU A 113 5.45 -6.74 8.11
C LEU A 113 6.86 -6.86 8.71
N GLY A 114 7.58 -5.74 8.86
CA GLY A 114 8.91 -5.73 9.45
C GLY A 114 9.98 -6.39 8.58
N PHE A 115 9.77 -6.51 7.26
CA PHE A 115 10.81 -6.99 6.35
C PHE A 115 12.04 -6.08 6.45
N GLY A 116 13.17 -6.65 6.90
CA GLY A 116 14.43 -5.93 7.11
C GLY A 116 14.71 -5.48 8.55
N LEU A 117 13.79 -5.72 9.51
CA LEU A 117 14.09 -5.53 10.93
C LEU A 117 14.93 -6.72 11.46
N PRO A 118 15.99 -6.49 12.26
CA PRO A 118 16.74 -7.57 12.87
C PRO A 118 15.82 -8.39 13.78
N SER A 119 15.86 -9.71 13.64
CA SER A 119 15.10 -10.61 14.50
C SER A 119 15.53 -10.37 15.94
N THR A 120 14.63 -9.82 16.76
CA THR A 120 14.86 -9.73 18.20
C THR A 120 14.83 -11.14 18.75
N THR A 121 16.01 -11.76 18.83
CA THR A 121 16.17 -12.99 19.61
C THR A 121 15.80 -12.62 21.05
N LEU A 122 14.70 -13.20 21.55
CA LEU A 122 14.34 -13.09 22.96
C LEU A 122 15.58 -13.46 23.79
N PRO A 123 16.05 -12.63 24.73
CA PRO A 123 17.10 -13.05 25.64
C PRO A 123 16.61 -14.29 26.38
N LYS A 124 17.38 -15.38 26.30
CA LYS A 124 17.13 -16.60 27.08
C LYS A 124 16.92 -16.19 28.54
N GLN A 125 15.71 -16.41 29.04
CA GLN A 125 15.45 -16.30 30.47
C GLN A 125 16.10 -17.52 31.13
N ASN A 126 17.17 -17.28 31.89
CA ASN A 126 17.78 -18.25 32.78
C ASN A 126 16.99 -18.33 34.09
#